data_AF-A0A0X8I961-F1
#
_entry.id   AF-A0A0X8I961-F1
#
_cell.length_a   1.000
_cell.length_b   1.000
_cell.length_c   1.000
_cell.angle_alpha   90.00
_cell.angle_beta   90.00
_cell.angle_gamma   90.00
#
_symmetry.space_group_name_H-M   'P 1'
#
loop_
_entity.id
_entity.type
_entity.pdbx_description
1 polymer ?
#
loop_
_entity_poly.entity_id
_entity_poly.type
_entity_poly.pdbx_seq_one_letter_code
_entity_poly.pdbx_strand_id
1 'polypeptide(L)' 'MVLKEERRGLVLISDKEIAEATKDLWSMGLIAEPTSASAYAALRLLREAGVDVNDFIAVLTGSGLKFYDIVARLRT' A
#
# COMPACT_ATOMS: atom_id res chain seq x y z
N MET A 1 -4.96 -3.88 18.62
CA MET A 1 -5.46 -2.98 17.57
C MET A 1 -6.54 -2.11 18.17
N VAL A 2 -6.37 -0.78 18.19
CA VAL A 2 -7.36 0.09 18.86
C VAL A 2 -8.39 0.59 17.83
N LEU A 3 -9.50 -0.13 17.74
CA LEU A 3 -10.73 0.30 17.08
C LEU A 3 -11.82 0.45 18.17
N LYS A 4 -11.97 1.67 18.69
CA LYS A 4 -13.10 2.09 19.52
C LYS A 4 -13.38 3.53 19.16
N GLU A 5 -14.17 3.71 18.10
CA GLU A 5 -14.77 4.99 17.67
C GLU A 5 -15.66 4.71 16.45
N GLU A 6 -16.72 5.51 16.30
CA GLU A 6 -17.54 5.54 15.08
C GLU A 6 -16.64 5.88 13.88
N ARG A 7 -16.85 5.21 12.73
CA ARG A 7 -16.12 5.42 11.44
C ARG A 7 -14.69 4.88 11.34
N ARG A 8 -14.21 4.03 12.27
CA ARG A 8 -12.97 3.25 12.05
C ARG A 8 -13.27 1.88 11.44
N GLY A 9 -12.44 1.43 10.50
CA GLY A 9 -12.60 0.15 9.80
C GLY A 9 -11.30 -0.65 9.72
N LEU A 10 -11.44 -1.91 9.31
CA LEU A 10 -10.34 -2.81 8.98
C LEU A 10 -10.52 -3.30 7.55
N VAL A 11 -9.46 -3.26 6.75
CA VAL A 11 -9.41 -3.84 5.40
C VAL A 11 -8.37 -4.96 5.42
N LEU A 12 -8.75 -6.14 4.91
CA LEU A 12 -7.83 -7.26 4.71
C LEU A 12 -7.25 -7.16 3.31
N ILE A 13 -5.93 -7.29 3.21
CA ILE A 13 -5.18 -7.22 1.94
C ILE A 13 -4.41 -8.53 1.80
N SER A 14 -4.52 -9.15 0.63
CA SER A 14 -3.75 -10.35 0.24
C SER A 14 -2.35 -10.00 -0.25
N ASP A 15 -1.45 -10.99 -0.24
CA ASP A 15 -0.09 -10.84 -0.78
C ASP A 15 -0.08 -10.40 -2.25
N LYS A 16 -1.06 -10.85 -3.04
CA LYS A 16 -1.22 -10.44 -4.44
C LYS A 16 -1.51 -8.95 -4.56
N GLU A 17 -2.46 -8.45 -3.78
CA GLU A 17 -2.82 -7.02 -3.76
C GLU A 17 -1.67 -6.16 -3.26
N ILE A 18 -0.90 -6.66 -2.27
CA ILE A 18 0.33 -6.00 -1.81
C ILE A 18 1.36 -5.91 -2.94
N ALA A 19 1.58 -6.99 -3.69
CA ALA A 19 2.54 -7.02 -4.79
C ALA A 19 2.14 -6.06 -5.93
N GLU A 20 0.85 -6.00 -6.27
CA GLU A 20 0.32 -5.05 -7.27
C GLU A 20 0.46 -3.60 -6.79
N ALA A 21 0.05 -3.31 -5.56
CA ALA A 21 0.21 -1.99 -4.95
C ALA A 21 1.67 -1.53 -4.88
N THR A 22 2.61 -2.45 -4.61
CA THR A 22 4.04 -2.15 -4.60
C THR A 22 4.53 -1.72 -5.98
N LYS A 23 4.13 -2.46 -7.04
CA LYS A 23 4.49 -2.14 -8.42
C LYS A 23 3.95 -0.78 -8.85
N ASP A 24 2.71 -0.47 -8.47
CA ASP A 24 2.10 0.83 -8.74
C ASP A 24 2.88 1.97 -8.09
N LEU A 25 3.13 1.88 -6.77
CA LEU A 25 3.87 2.90 -6.04
C LEU A 25 5.27 3.12 -6.63
N TRP A 26 5.97 2.04 -6.99
CA TRP A 26 7.28 2.14 -7.61
C TRP A 26 7.22 2.80 -8.99
N SER A 27 6.18 2.50 -9.77
CA SER A 27 5.93 3.15 -11.07
C SER A 27 5.62 4.64 -10.93
N MET A 28 5.12 5.08 -9.76
CA MET A 28 4.93 6.50 -9.41
C MET A 28 6.21 7.17 -8.85
N GLY A 29 7.31 6.44 -8.72
CA GLY A 29 8.55 6.92 -8.10
C GLY A 29 8.57 6.84 -6.56
N LEU A 30 7.56 6.23 -5.94
CA LEU A 30 7.46 6.02 -4.51
C LEU A 30 8.01 4.63 -4.15
N ILE A 31 9.31 4.55 -3.88
CA ILE A 31 10.00 3.29 -3.55
C ILE A 31 9.73 2.87 -2.09
N ALA A 32 8.51 2.39 -1.82
CA ALA A 32 8.09 1.85 -0.53
C ALA A 32 8.42 0.35 -0.38
N GLU A 33 8.58 -0.15 0.85
CA GLU A 33 8.65 -1.60 1.08
C GLU A 33 7.29 -2.28 0.86
N PRO A 34 7.23 -3.58 0.49
CA PRO A 34 5.97 -4.24 0.16
C PRO A 34 4.90 -4.14 1.26
N THR A 35 5.26 -4.40 2.52
CA THR A 35 4.32 -4.31 3.66
C THR A 35 3.74 -2.91 3.84
N SER A 36 4.48 -1.85 3.51
CA SER A 36 3.99 -0.47 3.53
C SER A 36 2.99 -0.16 2.41
N ALA A 37 3.07 -0.88 1.28
CA ALA A 37 2.13 -0.72 0.17
C ALA A 37 0.70 -1.17 0.51
N SER A 38 0.50 -1.90 1.62
CA SER A 38 -0.83 -2.31 2.11
C SER A 38 -1.77 -1.13 2.35
N ALA A 39 -1.26 0.03 2.81
CA ALA A 39 -2.07 1.24 2.99
C ALA A 39 -2.62 1.77 1.65
N TYR A 40 -1.80 1.76 0.60
CA TYR A 40 -2.22 2.15 -0.75
C TYR A 40 -3.18 1.13 -1.36
N ALA A 41 -2.93 -0.17 -1.18
CA ALA A 41 -3.84 -1.24 -1.60
C ALA A 41 -5.23 -1.08 -0.97
N ALA A 42 -5.28 -0.78 0.34
CA ALA A 42 -6.55 -0.54 1.05
C ALA A 42 -7.31 0.67 0.49
N LEU A 43 -6.63 1.79 0.20
CA LEU A 43 -7.28 2.96 -0.41
C LEU A 43 -7.85 2.63 -1.80
N ARG A 44 -7.13 1.84 -2.60
CA ARG A 44 -7.64 1.37 -3.90
C ARG A 44 -8.90 0.54 -3.75
N LEU A 45 -8.91 -0.46 -2.88
CA LEU A 45 -10.08 -1.30 -2.63
C LEU A 45 -11.28 -0.50 -2.10
N LEU A 46 -11.04 0.43 -1.18
CA LEU A 46 -12.09 1.30 -0.65
C LEU A 46 -12.70 2.17 -1.76
N ARG A 47 -11.86 2.74 -2.64
CA ARG A 47 -12.32 3.51 -3.80
C ARG A 47 -13.12 2.65 -4.76
N GLU A 48 -12.66 1.44 -5.06
CA GLU A 48 -13.36 0.46 -5.92
C GLU A 48 -14.71 0.04 -5.30
N ALA A 49 -14.81 -0.01 -3.97
CA ALA A 49 -16.03 -0.27 -3.21
C ALA A 49 -16.96 0.96 -3.08
N GLY A 50 -16.61 2.11 -3.68
CA GLY A 50 -17.42 3.33 -3.65
C GLY A 50 -17.31 4.17 -2.38
N VAL A 51 -16.29 3.92 -1.54
CA VAL A 51 -15.97 4.78 -0.39
C VAL A 51 -15.25 6.02 -0.89
N ASP A 52 -15.67 7.21 -0.41
CA ASP A 52 -14.97 8.46 -0.69
C ASP A 52 -13.61 8.47 0.02
N VAL A 53 -12.53 8.52 -0.76
CA VAL A 53 -11.14 8.48 -0.29
C VAL A 53 -10.37 9.78 -0.59
N ASN A 54 -11.06 10.88 -0.87
CA ASN A 54 -10.39 12.14 -1.24
C ASN A 54 -9.63 12.81 -0.08
N ASP A 55 -10.01 12.56 1.17
CA ASP A 55 -9.41 13.15 2.38
C ASP A 55 -8.66 12.11 3.23
N PHE A 56 -7.80 11.32 2.59
CA PHE A 56 -7.04 10.25 3.23
C PHE A 56 -5.53 10.38 3.01
N ILE A 57 -4.75 9.97 4.01
CA ILE A 57 -3.29 9.87 3.95
C ILE A 57 -2.88 8.41 4.06
N ALA A 58 -2.26 7.86 3.02
CA ALA A 58 -1.58 6.57 3.10
C ALA A 58 -0.20 6.75 3.74
N VAL A 59 0.01 6.14 4.90
CA VAL A 59 1.31 6.18 5.59
C VAL A 59 2.19 5.04 5.08
N LEU A 60 3.29 5.39 4.41
CA LEU A 60 4.30 4.44 3.93
C LEU A 60 5.45 4.41 4.95
N THR A 61 5.44 3.43 5.85
CA THR A 61 6.33 3.42 7.03
C THR A 61 7.76 2.94 6.72
N GLY A 62 7.95 2.19 5.63
CA GLY A 62 9.23 1.61 5.26
C GLY A 62 9.66 1.92 3.83
N SER A 63 10.97 2.12 3.68
CA SER A 63 11.61 2.33 2.38
C SER A 63 11.89 1.02 1.67
N GLY A 64 11.61 0.98 0.36
CA GLY A 64 11.96 -0.11 -0.52
C GLY A 64 13.47 -0.25 -0.77
N LEU A 65 14.30 0.70 -0.30
CA LEU A 65 15.77 0.56 -0.31
C LEU A 65 16.25 -0.67 0.47
N LYS A 66 15.46 -1.17 1.44
CA LYS A 66 15.75 -2.45 2.12
C LYS A 66 15.79 -3.64 1.16
N PHE A 67 15.18 -3.51 -0.02
CA PHE A 67 15.00 -4.54 -1.04
C PHE A 67 15.73 -4.17 -2.34
N TYR A 68 16.74 -3.28 -2.26
CA TYR A 68 17.45 -2.78 -3.43
C TYR A 68 18.05 -3.90 -4.29
N ASP A 69 18.46 -5.01 -3.67
CA ASP A 69 19.02 -6.19 -4.33
C ASP A 69 17.98 -6.92 -5.18
N ILE A 70 16.73 -7.00 -4.70
CA ILE A 70 15.60 -7.55 -5.45
C ILE A 70 15.25 -6.62 -6.61
N VAL A 71 15.16 -5.30 -6.34
CA VAL A 71 14.86 -4.30 -7.37
C VAL A 71 15.92 -4.30 -8.48
N ALA A 72 17.19 -4.40 -8.12
CA ALA A 72 18.30 -4.47 -9.08
C ALA A 72 18.21 -5.68 -10.01
N ARG A 73 17.67 -6.81 -9.52
CA ARG A 73 17.45 -8.03 -10.31
C ARG A 73 16.24 -7.97 -11.23
N LEU A 74 15.30 -7.05 -11.03
CA LEU A 74 14.14 -6.86 -11.91
C LEU A 74 14.46 -6.04 -13.18
N ARG A 75 15.68 -5.50 -13.28
CA ARG A 75 16.16 -4.72 -14.44
C ARG A 75 16.84 -5.58 -15.53
N THR A 76 16.87 -6.90 -15.39
CA THR A 76 17.37 -7.88 -16.38
C THR A 76 16.22 -8.72 -16.90
#